data_AF-A0AA42AUZ6-F1
#
_entry.id   AF-A0AA42AUZ6-F1
#
_cell.length_a   1.000
_cell.length_b   1.000
_cell.length_c   1.000
_cell.angle_alpha   90.00
_cell.angle_beta   90.00
_cell.angle_gamma   90.00
#
_symmetry.space_group_name_H-M   'P 1'
#
loop_
_entity.id
_entity.type
_entity.pdbx_description
1 polymer ?
#
loop_
_entity_poly.entity_id
_entity_poly.type
_entity_poly.pdbx_seq_one_letter_code
_entity_poly.pdbx_strand_id
1 'polypeptide(L)'
;ALPDLHIAASNKRGDLLVAMGSPFGILSPIHFLNSISVGSVANSYPSGSSKSSLLMADIRCLPGMEGGPVFGECARLIGIVSRPIRQRVGGAEIQ
;
A
#
# COMPACT_ATOMS: atom_id res chain seq x y z
N ALA A 1 17.93 -8.39 16.75
CA ALA A 1 18.16 -8.88 15.38
C ALA A 1 17.31 -8.04 14.44
N LEU A 2 17.86 -7.59 13.31
CA LEU A 2 17.04 -6.95 12.27
C LEU A 2 16.17 -8.03 11.60
N PRO A 3 14.89 -7.77 11.33
CA PRO A 3 14.05 -8.72 10.60
C PRO A 3 14.60 -8.92 9.18
N ASP A 4 14.59 -10.17 8.70
CA ASP A 4 14.97 -10.49 7.33
C ASP A 4 13.87 -10.03 6.38
N LEU A 5 14.12 -8.94 5.67
CA LEU A 5 13.15 -8.26 4.82
C LEU A 5 13.54 -8.46 3.36
N HIS A 6 12.91 -9.44 2.71
CA HIS A 6 13.13 -9.69 1.29
C HIS A 6 12.37 -8.66 0.44
N ILE A 7 13.10 -7.87 -0.34
CA ILE A 7 12.54 -6.87 -1.25
C ILE A 7 12.39 -7.50 -2.64
N ALA A 8 11.25 -7.31 -3.29
CA ALA A 8 11.06 -7.78 -4.66
C ALA A 8 11.88 -6.94 -5.66
N ALA A 9 12.53 -7.60 -6.62
CA ALA A 9 13.38 -6.93 -7.60
C ALA A 9 12.59 -6.16 -8.68
N SER A 10 11.36 -6.59 -8.99
CA SER A 10 10.46 -5.93 -9.93
C SER A 10 9.02 -6.35 -9.66
N ASN A 11 8.09 -5.48 -10.04
CA ASN A 11 6.65 -5.75 -10.04
C ASN A 11 6.08 -5.25 -11.37
N LYS A 12 5.10 -5.96 -11.91
CA LYS A 12 4.42 -5.61 -13.16
C LYS A 12 2.93 -5.45 -12.91
N ARG A 13 2.27 -4.79 -13.87
CA ARG A 13 0.82 -4.68 -13.88
C ARG A 13 0.17 -6.06 -13.83
N GLY A 14 -0.82 -6.21 -12.95
CA GLY A 14 -1.55 -7.46 -12.72
C GLY A 14 -0.97 -8.33 -11.61
N ASP A 15 0.22 -8.04 -11.09
CA ASP A 15 0.76 -8.76 -9.93
C ASP A 15 -0.12 -8.52 -8.70
N LEU A 16 -0.38 -9.58 -7.94
CA LEU A 16 -1.14 -9.50 -6.70
C LEU A 16 -0.32 -8.83 -5.60
N LEU A 17 -1.01 -8.09 -4.75
CA LEU A 17 -0.41 -7.43 -3.60
C LEU A 17 -1.34 -7.42 -2.39
N VAL A 18 -0.73 -7.25 -1.24
CA VAL A 18 -1.35 -7.14 0.07
C VAL A 18 -0.76 -5.94 0.80
N ALA A 19 -1.59 -4.95 1.09
CA ALA A 19 -1.21 -3.81 1.93
C ALA A 19 -1.73 -4.02 3.35
N MET A 20 -0.89 -3.68 4.34
CA MET A 20 -1.26 -3.77 5.75
C MET A 20 -1.08 -2.41 6.42
N GLY A 21 -2.03 -2.02 7.26
CA GLY A 21 -1.96 -0.76 8.00
C GLY A 21 -3.07 -0.63 9.03
N SER A 22 -3.10 0.52 9.69
CA SER A 22 -4.04 0.80 10.78
C SER A 22 -4.93 2.01 10.43
N PRO A 23 -5.98 1.82 9.61
CA PRO A 23 -6.85 2.92 9.19
C PRO A 23 -7.43 3.65 10.40
N PHE A 24 -7.33 4.97 10.45
CA PHE A 24 -7.79 5.78 11.57
C PHE A 24 -7.21 5.33 12.93
N GLY A 25 -6.02 4.72 12.94
CA GLY A 25 -5.41 4.15 14.15
C GLY A 25 -5.21 5.18 15.27
N ILE A 26 -5.11 6.47 14.96
CA ILE A 26 -5.09 7.54 15.97
C ILE A 26 -6.41 7.69 16.74
N LEU A 27 -7.54 7.33 16.11
CA LEU A 27 -8.87 7.40 16.72
C LEU A 27 -9.17 6.17 17.59
N SER A 28 -8.72 4.99 17.17
CA SER A 28 -8.74 3.78 17.99
C SER A 28 -7.73 2.76 17.47
N PRO A 29 -6.53 2.65 18.08
CA PRO A 29 -5.53 1.69 17.64
C PRO A 29 -6.03 0.26 17.73
N ILE A 30 -6.79 -0.06 18.78
CA ILE A 30 -7.26 -1.43 19.07
C ILE A 30 -8.29 -1.90 18.04
N HIS A 31 -9.17 -1.02 17.58
CA HIS A 31 -10.22 -1.39 16.64
C HIS A 31 -9.73 -1.51 15.20
N PHE A 32 -8.69 -0.77 14.85
CA PHE A 32 -8.27 -0.65 13.46
C PHE A 32 -6.87 -1.18 13.18
N LEU A 33 -6.18 -1.76 14.16
CA LEU A 33 -4.88 -2.39 13.91
C LEU A 33 -4.99 -3.53 12.88
N ASN A 34 -3.91 -3.73 12.12
CA ASN A 34 -3.73 -4.85 11.21
C ASN A 34 -4.85 -5.01 10.15
N SER A 35 -5.38 -3.90 9.65
CA SER A 35 -6.26 -3.96 8.48
C SER A 35 -5.47 -4.39 7.26
N ILE A 36 -6.03 -5.36 6.52
CA ILE A 36 -5.42 -5.95 5.33
C ILE A 36 -6.28 -5.59 4.12
N SER A 37 -5.66 -4.94 3.13
CA SER A 37 -6.24 -4.66 1.83
C SER A 37 -5.53 -5.49 0.76
N VAL A 38 -6.28 -6.31 0.03
CA VAL A 38 -5.75 -7.16 -1.05
C VAL A 38 -6.18 -6.58 -2.40
N GLY A 39 -5.28 -6.63 -3.39
CA GLY A 39 -5.57 -6.20 -4.75
C GLY A 39 -4.46 -6.57 -5.70
N SER A 40 -4.30 -5.77 -6.75
CA SER A 40 -3.35 -5.94 -7.83
C SER A 40 -2.67 -4.63 -8.20
N VAL A 41 -1.48 -4.73 -8.82
CA VAL A 41 -0.82 -3.59 -9.44
C VAL A 41 -1.62 -3.16 -10.67
N ALA A 42 -2.34 -2.06 -10.57
CA ALA A 42 -3.11 -1.48 -11.66
C ALA A 42 -2.21 -0.78 -12.70
N ASN A 43 -1.16 -0.09 -12.24
CA ASN A 43 -0.20 0.60 -13.10
C ASN A 43 1.15 0.81 -12.41
N SER A 44 2.18 1.14 -13.18
CA SER A 44 3.52 1.47 -12.68
C SER A 44 4.09 2.66 -13.45
N TYR A 45 4.75 3.58 -12.75
CA TYR A 45 5.44 4.72 -13.35
C TYR A 45 6.91 4.78 -12.89
N PRO A 46 7.87 5.01 -13.79
CA PRO A 46 7.74 4.95 -15.25
C PRO A 46 7.37 3.53 -15.72
N SER A 47 6.50 3.44 -16.73
CA SER A 47 6.02 2.16 -17.25
C SER A 47 7.13 1.39 -17.99
N GLY A 48 7.21 0.08 -17.77
CA GLY A 48 8.12 -0.81 -18.53
C GLY A 48 9.58 -0.79 -18.08
N SER A 49 9.94 -0.03 -17.05
CA SER A 49 11.28 -0.08 -16.44
C SER A 49 11.32 -1.16 -15.34
N SER A 50 12.47 -1.83 -15.20
CA SER A 50 12.75 -2.71 -14.05
C SER A 50 12.82 -1.93 -12.73
N LYS A 51 12.98 -0.60 -12.79
CA LYS A 51 13.00 0.31 -11.64
C LYS A 51 11.80 1.26 -11.72
N SER A 52 10.60 0.74 -11.51
CA SER A 52 9.41 1.59 -11.31
C SER A 52 9.53 2.34 -9.98
N SER A 53 9.33 3.65 -10.00
CA SER A 53 9.37 4.48 -8.78
C SER A 53 8.02 4.56 -8.07
N LEU A 54 6.92 4.35 -8.79
CA LEU A 54 5.57 4.47 -8.26
C LEU A 54 4.69 3.34 -8.77
N LEU A 55 4.14 2.56 -7.84
CA LEU A 55 3.12 1.55 -8.12
C LEU A 55 1.75 2.12 -7.79
N MET A 56 0.81 1.96 -8.71
CA MET A 56 -0.60 2.23 -8.49
C MET A 56 -1.31 0.90 -8.30
N ALA A 57 -2.05 0.77 -7.23
CA ALA A 57 -2.77 -0.44 -6.86
C ALA A 57 -4.27 -0.16 -6.81
N ASP A 58 -5.08 -1.16 -7.14
CA ASP A 58 -6.55 -1.10 -7.08
C ASP A 58 -7.10 -1.42 -5.67
N ILE A 59 -6.40 -0.98 -4.63
CA ILE A 59 -6.76 -1.21 -3.23
C ILE A 59 -7.42 0.00 -2.59
N ARG A 60 -8.23 -0.26 -1.56
CA ARG A 60 -8.77 0.78 -0.68
C ARG A 60 -7.72 1.12 0.38
N CYS A 61 -7.11 2.30 0.24
CA CYS A 61 -6.32 2.93 1.28
C CYS A 61 -7.19 3.92 2.03
N LEU A 62 -7.27 3.75 3.35
CA LEU A 62 -7.96 4.67 4.25
C LEU A 62 -6.93 5.56 4.97
N PRO A 63 -7.32 6.76 5.42
CA PRO A 63 -6.44 7.61 6.23
C PRO A 63 -5.89 6.83 7.43
N GLY A 64 -4.61 6.98 7.76
CA GLY A 64 -3.93 6.25 8.83
C GLY A 64 -3.21 4.97 8.36
N MET A 65 -3.39 4.55 7.11
CA MET A 65 -2.66 3.42 6.53
C MET A 65 -1.33 3.83 5.89
N GLU A 66 -1.04 5.13 5.80
CA GLU A 66 0.19 5.62 5.18
C GLU A 66 1.44 5.20 5.97
N GLY A 67 2.50 4.86 5.26
CA GLY A 67 3.69 4.26 5.86
C GLY A 67 3.59 2.74 6.07
N GLY A 68 2.40 2.15 5.87
CA GLY A 68 2.18 0.70 5.97
C GLY A 68 2.89 -0.08 4.86
N PRO A 69 3.41 -1.30 5.13
CA PRO A 69 4.08 -2.11 4.13
C PRO A 69 3.10 -2.67 3.10
N VAL A 70 3.61 -2.86 1.89
CA VAL A 70 2.91 -3.58 0.82
C VAL A 70 3.76 -4.77 0.41
N PHE A 71 3.15 -5.95 0.45
CA PHE A 71 3.75 -7.23 0.08
C PHE A 71 3.20 -7.71 -1.25
N GLY A 72 4.07 -8.31 -2.05
CA GLY A 72 3.69 -9.00 -3.28
C GLY A 72 3.75 -10.51 -3.09
N GLU A 73 4.02 -11.21 -4.19
CA GLU A 73 4.20 -12.66 -4.19
C GLU A 73 5.36 -13.10 -3.28
N CYS A 74 5.21 -14.29 -2.68
CA CYS A 74 6.15 -14.84 -1.69
C CYS A 74 6.41 -13.93 -0.47
N ALA A 75 5.45 -13.08 -0.09
CA ALA A 75 5.56 -12.15 1.04
C ALA A 75 6.77 -11.19 0.94
N ARG A 76 7.25 -10.91 -0.28
CA ARG A 76 8.33 -9.94 -0.49
C ARG A 76 7.78 -8.53 -0.40
N LEU A 77 8.53 -7.62 0.23
CA LEU A 77 8.20 -6.21 0.27
C LEU A 77 8.31 -5.61 -1.13
N ILE A 78 7.24 -4.99 -1.60
CA ILE A 78 7.19 -4.34 -2.93
C ILE A 78 7.09 -2.82 -2.83
N GLY A 79 6.77 -2.29 -1.65
CA GLY A 79 6.67 -0.86 -1.41
C GLY A 79 6.02 -0.52 -0.08
N ILE A 80 5.68 0.77 0.07
CA ILE A 80 5.02 1.33 1.24
C ILE A 80 3.82 2.13 0.75
N VAL A 81 2.70 2.08 1.48
CA VAL A 81 1.50 2.87 1.19
C VAL A 81 1.83 4.36 1.33
N SER A 82 1.74 5.11 0.24
CA SER A 82 1.89 6.56 0.28
C SER A 82 0.57 7.24 0.64
N ARG A 83 0.64 8.53 1.02
CA ARG A 83 -0.56 9.39 0.96
C ARG A 83 -1.12 9.39 -0.47
N PRO A 84 -2.45 9.52 -0.65
CA PRO A 84 -3.01 9.59 -1.99
C PRO A 84 -2.43 10.77 -2.77
N ILE A 85 -1.98 10.51 -4.01
CA ILE A 85 -1.26 11.48 -4.85
C ILE A 85 -2.10 12.73 -5.10
N ARG A 86 -3.42 12.57 -5.23
CA ARG A 86 -4.37 13.65 -5.36
C ARG A 86 -5.58 13.37 -4.49
N GLN A 87 -5.66 14.05 -3.37
CA GLN A 87 -6.89 14.12 -2.59
C GLN A 87 -7.66 15.33 -3.12
N ARG A 88 -8.79 15.11 -3.80
CA ARG A 88 -9.76 16.19 -3.95
C ARG A 88 -10.33 16.37 -2.56
N VAL A 89 -10.11 17.53 -1.94
CA VAL A 89 -10.77 17.91 -0.67
C VAL A 89 -12.27 18.06 -0.97
N GLY A 90 -12.97 16.96 -1.18
CA GLY A 90 -14.37 16.85 -0.85
C GLY A 90 -14.37 16.33 0.57
N GLY A 91 -14.86 17.12 1.51
CA GLY A 91 -14.98 16.74 2.91
C GLY A 91 -15.77 15.43 2.99
N ALA A 92 -15.06 14.31 3.04
CA ALA A 92 -15.60 13.10 3.61
C ALA A 92 -15.56 13.35 5.13
N GLU A 93 -16.56 14.11 5.61
CA GLU A 93 -16.98 14.00 6.99
C GLU A 93 -17.32 12.53 7.21
N ILE A 94 -16.57 11.93 8.14
CA ILE A 94 -16.91 10.64 8.70
C ILE A 94 -18.12 10.93 9.59
N GLN A 95 -19.33 10.70 9.06
CA GLN A 95 -20.58 10.83 9.82
C GLN A 95 -20.82 9.58 10.65
#